data_AF-A0A062UH77-F1
#
_entry.id   AF-A0A062UH77-F1
#
_cell.length_a   1.000
_cell.length_b   1.000
_cell.length_c   1.000
_cell.angle_alpha   90.00
_cell.angle_beta   90.00
_cell.angle_gamma   90.00
#
_symmetry.space_group_name_H-M   'P 1'
#
loop_
_entity.id
_entity.type
_entity.pdbx_description
1 polymer ?
#
loop_
_entity_poly.entity_id
_entity_poly.type
_entity_poly.pdbx_seq_one_letter_code
_entity_poly.pdbx_strand_id
1 'polypeptide(L)'
;MWTPSSAGDWLAVALAGVASASVVAGLVITGGPGKARDIQQDDVRLQAVVSTAEALNCYSRGVGPLPEDLQAAREAIADPASPARLADGCSNVDWKDDPITGEPFEIHPVDDQRAEICAVFARGGDGAPQGYYYGTAGTYINAETPRPEAGQFCYTVNLTAEPG
;
A
#
# COMPACT_ATOMS: atom_id res chain seq x y z
N MET A 1 -41.72 -10.06 -37.32
CA MET A 1 -42.58 -10.46 -36.18
C MET A 1 -42.20 -11.90 -35.85
N TRP A 2 -41.31 -12.10 -34.88
CA TRP A 2 -40.88 -13.44 -34.46
C TRP A 2 -41.94 -14.01 -33.52
N THR A 3 -42.60 -15.09 -33.92
CA THR A 3 -43.50 -15.89 -33.07
C THR A 3 -42.72 -17.09 -32.54
N PRO A 4 -42.46 -17.19 -31.23
CA PRO A 4 -41.76 -18.35 -30.67
C PRO A 4 -42.65 -19.59 -30.77
N SER A 5 -42.08 -20.67 -31.30
CA SER A 5 -42.70 -21.99 -31.33
C SER A 5 -41.94 -22.91 -30.40
N SER A 6 -42.68 -23.67 -29.58
CA SER A 6 -42.23 -24.82 -28.79
C SER A 6 -41.53 -24.54 -27.46
N ALA A 7 -41.69 -25.51 -26.55
CA ALA A 7 -41.22 -25.47 -25.17
C ALA A 7 -39.69 -25.28 -25.00
N GLY A 8 -38.91 -25.32 -26.08
CA GLY A 8 -37.46 -25.11 -26.05
C GLY A 8 -37.05 -23.64 -25.90
N ASP A 9 -37.80 -22.72 -26.51
CA ASP A 9 -37.42 -21.29 -26.54
C ASP A 9 -37.57 -20.63 -25.16
N TRP A 10 -38.61 -20.97 -24.40
CA TRP A 10 -38.80 -20.41 -23.05
C TRP A 10 -37.78 -21.00 -22.06
N LEU A 11 -37.37 -22.26 -22.26
CA LEU A 11 -36.32 -22.90 -21.46
C LEU A 11 -34.97 -22.25 -21.71
N ALA A 12 -34.65 -21.90 -22.96
CA ALA A 12 -33.42 -21.19 -23.30
C ALA A 12 -33.39 -19.78 -22.68
N VAL A 13 -34.50 -19.04 -22.73
CA VAL A 13 -34.61 -17.71 -22.08
C VAL A 13 -34.50 -17.85 -20.55
N ALA A 14 -35.15 -18.85 -19.95
CA ALA A 14 -35.07 -19.10 -18.51
C ALA A 14 -33.63 -19.42 -18.08
N LEU A 15 -32.93 -20.30 -18.80
CA LEU A 15 -31.53 -20.66 -18.52
C LEU A 15 -30.58 -19.47 -18.68
N ALA A 16 -30.72 -18.67 -19.74
CA ALA A 16 -29.93 -17.46 -19.94
C ALA A 16 -30.17 -16.43 -18.83
N GLY A 17 -31.42 -16.29 -18.36
CA GLY A 17 -31.77 -15.44 -17.22
C GLY A 17 -31.13 -15.91 -15.92
N VAL A 18 -31.20 -17.21 -15.61
CA VAL A 18 -30.59 -17.80 -14.40
C VAL A 18 -29.07 -17.66 -14.42
N ALA A 19 -28.42 -17.91 -15.57
CA ALA A 19 -26.97 -17.74 -15.71
C ALA A 19 -26.54 -16.28 -15.56
N SER A 20 -27.30 -15.34 -16.11
CA SER A 20 -27.01 -13.91 -15.95
C SER A 20 -27.19 -13.46 -14.50
N ALA A 21 -28.26 -13.92 -13.84
CA ALA A 21 -28.55 -13.60 -12.45
C ALA A 21 -27.50 -14.19 -11.50
N SER A 22 -26.97 -15.39 -11.76
CA SER A 22 -25.92 -15.98 -10.93
C SER A 22 -24.58 -15.24 -11.05
N VAL A 23 -24.23 -14.75 -12.24
CA VAL A 23 -23.03 -13.91 -12.45
C VAL A 23 -23.18 -12.57 -11.72
N VAL A 24 -24.34 -11.91 -11.85
CA VAL A 24 -24.59 -10.63 -11.15
C VAL A 24 -24.61 -10.82 -9.64
N ALA A 25 -25.28 -11.86 -9.13
CA ALA A 25 -25.29 -12.18 -7.71
C ALA A 25 -23.87 -12.49 -7.20
N GLY A 26 -23.09 -13.24 -7.96
CA GLY A 26 -21.68 -13.49 -7.65
C GLY A 26 -20.88 -12.20 -7.51
N LEU A 27 -20.99 -11.28 -8.46
CA LEU A 27 -20.31 -9.97 -8.45
C LEU A 27 -20.74 -9.04 -7.31
N VAL A 28 -22.02 -9.09 -6.91
CA VAL A 28 -22.52 -8.31 -5.78
C VAL A 28 -22.00 -8.87 -4.45
N ILE A 29 -21.93 -10.20 -4.32
CA ILE A 29 -21.47 -10.88 -3.10
C ILE A 29 -19.96 -10.74 -2.92
N THR A 30 -19.17 -10.91 -3.98
CA THR A 30 -17.69 -10.83 -3.90
C THR A 30 -17.18 -9.39 -3.92
N GLY A 31 -18.03 -8.43 -4.29
CA GLY A 31 -17.62 -7.07 -4.59
C GLY A 31 -17.09 -7.00 -6.03
N GLY A 32 -17.62 -6.06 -6.80
CA GLY A 32 -17.25 -5.92 -8.20
C GLY A 32 -15.74 -5.63 -8.42
N PRO A 33 -15.28 -5.64 -9.69
CA PRO A 33 -13.87 -5.46 -10.05
C PRO A 33 -13.23 -4.18 -9.49
N GLY A 34 -14.03 -3.14 -9.17
CA GLY A 34 -13.54 -1.94 -8.49
C GLY A 34 -12.95 -2.22 -7.11
N LYS A 35 -13.62 -3.04 -6.28
CA LYS A 35 -13.15 -3.34 -4.92
C LYS A 35 -11.81 -4.10 -4.93
N ALA A 36 -11.65 -5.04 -5.86
CA ALA A 36 -10.39 -5.77 -6.04
C ALA A 36 -9.25 -4.84 -6.49
N ARG A 37 -9.55 -3.86 -7.35
CA ARG A 37 -8.58 -2.86 -7.77
C ARG A 37 -8.18 -1.95 -6.61
N ASP A 38 -9.13 -1.49 -5.81
CA ASP A 38 -8.85 -0.64 -4.64
C ASP A 38 -8.00 -1.39 -3.60
N ILE A 39 -8.24 -2.69 -3.41
CA ILE A 39 -7.37 -3.56 -2.59
C ILE A 39 -5.95 -3.55 -3.12
N GLN A 40 -5.79 -3.90 -4.40
CA GLN A 40 -4.47 -3.97 -5.02
C GLN A 40 -3.73 -2.63 -4.96
N GLN A 41 -4.43 -1.51 -5.15
CA GLN A 41 -3.85 -0.17 -5.11
C GLN A 41 -3.38 0.20 -3.70
N ASP A 42 -4.18 -0.08 -2.68
CA ASP A 42 -3.80 0.15 -1.29
C ASP A 42 -2.60 -0.74 -0.89
N ASP A 43 -2.56 -1.99 -1.34
CA ASP A 43 -1.49 -2.93 -1.03
C ASP A 43 -0.14 -2.50 -1.62
N VAL A 44 -0.10 -2.08 -2.89
CA VAL A 44 1.16 -1.61 -3.50
C VAL A 44 1.61 -0.26 -2.92
N ARG A 45 0.66 0.60 -2.55
CA ARG A 45 0.96 1.88 -1.90
C ARG A 45 1.55 1.66 -0.52
N LEU A 46 0.94 0.80 0.29
CA LEU A 46 1.44 0.50 1.62
C LEU A 46 2.81 -0.19 1.56
N GLN A 47 3.08 -1.03 0.54
CA GLN A 47 4.42 -1.58 0.31
C GLN A 47 5.44 -0.46 0.02
N ALA A 48 5.10 0.52 -0.82
CA ALA A 48 5.98 1.66 -1.10
C ALA A 48 6.22 2.55 0.14
N VAL A 49 5.20 2.73 0.98
CA VAL A 49 5.32 3.41 2.29
C VAL A 49 6.32 2.67 3.17
N VAL A 50 6.22 1.34 3.28
CA VAL A 50 7.14 0.51 4.09
C VAL A 50 8.58 0.58 3.56
N SER A 51 8.79 0.46 2.25
CA SER A 51 10.14 0.61 1.66
C SER A 51 10.74 1.99 1.95
N THR A 52 9.93 3.04 1.87
CA THR A 52 10.37 4.40 2.18
C THR A 52 10.66 4.58 3.67
N ALA A 53 9.85 3.99 4.55
CA ALA A 53 10.08 3.98 5.99
C ALA A 53 11.39 3.29 6.38
N GLU A 54 11.71 2.16 5.73
CA GLU A 54 12.99 1.47 5.87
C GLU A 54 14.16 2.34 5.38
N ALA A 55 14.00 3.03 4.24
CA ALA A 55 15.00 3.97 3.75
C ALA A 55 15.24 5.14 4.74
N LEU A 56 14.18 5.70 5.34
CA LEU A 56 14.29 6.74 6.37
C LEU A 56 15.03 6.25 7.62
N ASN A 57 14.74 5.03 8.06
CA ASN A 57 15.47 4.37 9.16
C ASN A 57 16.97 4.24 8.83
N CYS A 58 17.30 3.77 7.63
CA CYS A 58 18.68 3.62 7.18
C CYS A 58 19.42 4.95 7.07
N TYR A 59 18.75 6.01 6.59
CA TYR A 59 19.30 7.36 6.65
C TYR A 59 19.59 7.77 8.10
N SER A 60 18.63 7.58 9.01
CA SER A 60 18.77 7.92 10.43
C SER A 60 19.99 7.25 11.07
N ARG A 61 20.17 5.94 10.81
CA ARG A 61 21.26 5.14 11.37
C ARG A 61 22.62 5.46 10.77
N GLY A 62 22.70 5.74 9.48
CA GLY A 62 23.97 5.98 8.79
C GLY A 62 24.43 7.44 8.80
N VAL A 63 23.51 8.39 8.78
CA VAL A 63 23.79 9.82 8.63
C VAL A 63 23.40 10.61 9.88
N GLY A 64 22.25 10.31 10.47
CA GLY A 64 21.70 11.00 11.64
C GLY A 64 20.27 11.53 11.42
N PRO A 65 19.79 12.45 12.27
CA PRO A 65 18.40 12.92 12.25
C PRO A 65 17.92 13.37 10.87
N LEU A 66 16.64 13.15 10.59
CA LEU A 66 16.04 13.54 9.31
C LEU A 66 16.10 15.08 9.14
N PRO A 67 16.58 15.56 7.98
CA PRO A 67 16.53 16.98 7.66
C PRO A 67 15.09 17.45 7.43
N GLU A 68 14.85 18.75 7.60
CA GLU A 68 13.55 19.37 7.23
C GLU A 68 13.28 19.25 5.74
N ASP A 69 14.33 19.40 4.91
CA ASP A 69 14.29 19.10 3.48
C ASP A 69 14.78 17.67 3.21
N LEU A 70 13.84 16.80 2.85
CA LEU A 70 14.09 15.38 2.62
C LEU A 70 14.81 15.08 1.31
N GLN A 71 15.04 16.07 0.44
CA GLN A 71 15.79 15.87 -0.80
C GLN A 71 17.21 15.35 -0.52
N ALA A 72 17.88 15.88 0.51
CA ALA A 72 19.20 15.40 0.93
C ALA A 72 19.17 13.94 1.40
N ALA A 73 18.11 13.54 2.12
CA ALA A 73 17.93 12.16 2.56
C ALA A 73 17.70 11.21 1.38
N ARG A 74 16.88 11.63 0.42
CA ARG A 74 16.61 10.89 -0.81
C ARG A 74 17.87 10.69 -1.65
N GLU A 75 18.70 11.72 -1.80
CA GLU A 75 19.97 11.65 -2.52
C GLU A 75 20.96 10.69 -1.83
N ALA A 76 21.07 10.76 -0.50
CA ALA A 76 21.90 9.83 0.25
C ALA A 76 21.45 8.38 0.07
N ILE A 77 20.14 8.10 0.04
CA ILE A 77 19.64 6.74 -0.21
C ILE A 77 19.90 6.29 -1.65
N ALA A 78 19.84 7.21 -2.62
CA ALA A 78 20.10 6.90 -4.02
C ALA A 78 21.58 6.56 -4.30
N ASP A 79 22.52 7.07 -3.51
CA ASP A 79 23.96 6.79 -3.65
C ASP A 79 24.38 5.51 -2.89
N PRO A 80 24.74 4.40 -3.57
CA PRO A 80 25.14 3.15 -2.92
C PRO A 80 26.39 3.27 -2.04
N ALA A 81 27.19 4.33 -2.19
CA ALA A 81 28.39 4.57 -1.39
C ALA A 81 28.15 5.47 -0.17
N SER A 82 26.92 5.97 0.03
CA SER A 82 26.62 6.88 1.13
C SER A 82 26.66 6.19 2.49
N PRO A 83 26.89 6.94 3.59
CA PRO A 83 26.81 6.38 4.95
C PRO A 83 25.45 5.72 5.25
N ALA A 84 24.35 6.27 4.71
CA ALA A 84 23.01 5.69 4.85
C ALA A 84 22.92 4.27 4.26
N ARG A 85 23.54 4.06 3.10
CA ARG A 85 23.54 2.78 2.37
C ARG A 85 24.56 1.78 2.89
N LEU A 86 25.61 2.28 3.56
CA LEU A 86 26.64 1.48 4.21
C LEU A 86 26.28 1.07 5.65
N ALA A 87 25.21 1.61 6.22
CA ALA A 87 24.69 1.17 7.51
C ALA A 87 24.27 -0.31 7.46
N ASP A 88 24.38 -1.01 8.59
CA ASP A 88 24.13 -2.45 8.66
C ASP A 88 22.66 -2.77 8.30
N GLY A 89 22.47 -3.71 7.35
CA GLY A 89 21.16 -4.05 6.78
C GLY A 89 20.64 -3.09 5.69
N CYS A 90 21.36 -2.01 5.34
CA CYS A 90 20.84 -0.93 4.49
C CYS A 90 21.27 -0.98 3.01
N SER A 91 21.93 -2.06 2.57
CA SER A 91 22.52 -2.15 1.23
C SER A 91 21.53 -2.36 0.08
N ASN A 92 20.28 -2.73 0.37
CA ASN A 92 19.23 -2.97 -0.65
C ASN A 92 17.95 -2.15 -0.43
N VAL A 93 17.95 -1.20 0.50
CA VAL A 93 16.83 -0.27 0.71
C VAL A 93 16.60 0.63 -0.49
N ASP A 94 15.36 1.06 -0.67
CA ASP A 94 14.96 1.91 -1.77
C ASP A 94 13.91 2.93 -1.33
N TRP A 95 14.02 4.15 -1.84
CA TRP A 95 13.06 5.21 -1.59
C TRP A 95 11.99 5.20 -2.69
N LYS A 96 10.72 5.05 -2.33
CA LYS A 96 9.63 4.97 -3.30
C LYS A 96 8.72 6.19 -3.24
N ASP A 97 8.20 6.57 -4.40
CA ASP A 97 7.06 7.48 -4.53
C ASP A 97 5.75 6.68 -4.51
N ASP A 98 4.61 7.35 -4.41
CA ASP A 98 3.31 6.69 -4.49
C ASP A 98 3.13 6.05 -5.87
N PRO A 99 3.05 4.72 -5.99
CA PRO A 99 2.97 4.04 -7.28
C PRO A 99 1.65 4.28 -8.04
N ILE A 100 0.64 4.87 -7.38
CA ILE A 100 -0.67 5.14 -7.98
C ILE A 100 -0.75 6.55 -8.54
N THR A 101 -0.15 7.54 -7.84
CA THR A 101 -0.19 8.95 -8.27
C THR A 101 1.10 9.39 -8.95
N GLY A 102 2.23 8.74 -8.66
CA GLY A 102 3.57 9.13 -9.09
C GLY A 102 4.19 10.25 -8.25
N GLU A 103 3.46 10.76 -7.25
CA GLU A 103 3.92 11.85 -6.39
C GLU A 103 4.71 11.31 -5.18
N PRO A 104 5.69 12.08 -4.66
CA PRO A 104 6.38 11.70 -3.43
C PRO A 104 5.41 11.69 -2.25
N PHE A 105 5.67 10.79 -1.29
CA PHE A 105 4.94 10.79 -0.03
C PHE A 105 5.24 12.05 0.77
N GLU A 106 4.22 12.58 1.42
CA GLU A 106 4.39 13.64 2.41
C GLU A 106 4.97 13.00 3.68
N ILE A 107 6.12 13.50 4.12
CA ILE A 107 6.86 12.98 5.26
C ILE A 107 7.18 14.14 6.21
N HIS A 108 6.88 13.94 7.49
CA HIS A 108 7.12 14.92 8.53
C HIS A 108 8.06 14.34 9.58
N PRO A 109 9.28 14.87 9.74
CA PRO A 109 10.11 14.57 10.91
C PRO A 109 9.36 14.99 12.18
N VAL A 110 9.24 14.08 13.17
CA VAL A 110 8.61 14.38 14.46
C VAL A 110 9.68 14.63 15.51
N ASP A 111 10.66 13.72 15.60
CA ASP A 111 11.83 13.81 16.47
C ASP A 111 12.95 12.91 15.92
N ASP A 112 14.05 12.80 16.66
CA ASP A 112 15.23 12.01 16.24
C ASP A 112 14.95 10.50 16.09
N GLN A 113 13.81 10.01 16.59
CA GLN A 113 13.43 8.60 16.59
C GLN A 113 12.19 8.30 15.75
N ARG A 114 11.43 9.34 15.38
CA ARG A 114 10.12 9.19 14.73
C ARG A 114 9.91 10.17 13.59
N ALA A 115 9.24 9.68 12.56
CA ALA A 115 8.67 10.49 11.50
C ALA A 115 7.23 10.05 11.22
N GLU A 116 6.48 10.86 10.48
CA GLU A 116 5.20 10.48 9.90
C GLU A 116 5.34 10.39 8.39
N ILE A 117 4.73 9.37 7.78
CA ILE A 117 4.62 9.22 6.33
C ILE A 117 3.13 9.10 5.96
N CYS A 118 2.65 10.05 5.16
CA CYS A 118 1.25 10.17 4.81
C CYS A 118 0.99 9.68 3.38
N ALA A 119 -0.08 8.92 3.21
CA ALA A 119 -0.52 8.42 1.91
C ALA A 119 -2.04 8.39 1.82
N VAL A 120 -2.58 8.47 0.59
CA VAL A 120 -4.03 8.48 0.34
C VAL A 120 -4.49 7.09 -0.07
N PHE A 121 -5.37 6.48 0.72
CA PHE A 121 -5.88 5.13 0.49
C PHE A 121 -7.32 5.14 0.01
N ALA A 122 -7.65 4.20 -0.88
CA ALA A 122 -8.99 4.07 -1.46
C ALA A 122 -10.01 3.51 -0.46
N ARG A 123 -9.55 2.83 0.60
CA ARG A 123 -10.41 2.16 1.59
C ARG A 123 -9.86 2.32 3.00
N GLY A 124 -10.71 2.12 4.01
CA GLY A 124 -10.23 1.82 5.36
C GLY A 124 -9.45 0.50 5.43
N GLY A 125 -8.73 0.30 6.53
CA GLY A 125 -7.94 -0.89 6.84
C GLY A 125 -8.12 -1.28 8.31
N ASP A 126 -8.17 -2.57 8.58
CA ASP A 126 -8.44 -3.15 9.90
C ASP A 126 -7.21 -3.24 10.82
N GLY A 127 -6.07 -2.69 10.39
CA GLY A 127 -4.82 -2.74 11.15
C GLY A 127 -4.15 -4.13 11.10
N ALA A 128 -4.61 -5.03 10.24
CA ALA A 128 -3.98 -6.33 10.03
C ALA A 128 -3.22 -6.34 8.70
N PRO A 129 -1.94 -6.77 8.68
CA PRO A 129 -1.21 -6.96 7.43
C PRO A 129 -1.84 -8.11 6.63
N GLN A 130 -2.63 -7.79 5.61
CA GLN A 130 -3.21 -8.76 4.69
C GLN A 130 -2.18 -9.10 3.59
N GLY A 131 -1.11 -9.83 3.92
CA GLY A 131 -0.18 -10.32 2.89
C GLY A 131 1.15 -10.87 3.40
N TYR A 132 1.74 -11.81 2.65
CA TYR A 132 3.01 -12.49 2.97
C TYR A 132 4.23 -11.55 2.98
N TYR A 133 4.16 -10.44 2.24
CA TYR A 133 5.24 -9.44 2.14
C TYR A 133 5.29 -8.43 3.30
N TYR A 134 4.33 -8.51 4.24
CA TYR A 134 4.13 -7.51 5.29
C TYR A 134 4.77 -7.84 6.64
N GLY A 135 5.48 -8.97 6.76
CA GLY A 135 6.08 -9.39 8.02
C GLY A 135 7.08 -8.38 8.61
N THR A 136 7.75 -7.60 7.77
CA THR A 136 8.72 -6.56 8.18
C THR A 136 8.09 -5.16 8.29
N ALA A 137 6.85 -4.97 7.83
CA ALA A 137 6.21 -3.66 7.86
C ALA A 137 6.00 -3.14 9.28
N GLY A 138 5.65 -4.02 10.22
CA GLY A 138 5.50 -3.67 11.65
C GLY A 138 6.81 -3.22 12.30
N THR A 139 7.96 -3.52 11.71
CA THR A 139 9.28 -3.09 12.20
C THR A 139 9.48 -1.59 11.97
N TYR A 140 9.08 -1.10 10.81
CA TYR A 140 9.39 0.27 10.37
C TYR A 140 8.21 1.23 10.53
N ILE A 141 6.96 0.75 10.49
CA ILE A 141 5.76 1.56 10.68
C ILE A 141 4.80 0.95 11.69
N ASN A 142 3.95 1.78 12.30
CA ASN A 142 2.84 1.35 13.16
C ASN A 142 1.66 0.74 12.37
N ALA A 143 1.94 -0.28 11.54
CA ALA A 143 0.97 -0.93 10.65
C ALA A 143 -0.27 -1.52 11.36
N GLU A 144 -0.16 -1.79 12.66
CA GLU A 144 -1.26 -2.26 13.51
C GLU A 144 -2.37 -1.21 13.70
N THR A 145 -2.07 0.06 13.44
CA THR A 145 -3.04 1.14 13.60
C THR A 145 -4.13 1.02 12.53
N PRO A 146 -5.40 0.81 12.91
CA PRO A 146 -6.48 0.72 11.95
C PRO A 146 -6.66 2.05 11.22
N ARG A 147 -6.91 1.98 9.92
CA ARG A 147 -7.28 3.12 9.10
C ARG A 147 -8.82 3.15 9.02
N PRO A 148 -9.50 4.07 9.74
CA PRO A 148 -10.95 3.98 9.93
C PRO A 148 -11.75 4.19 8.63
N GLU A 149 -11.23 5.01 7.71
CA GLU A 149 -11.92 5.40 6.48
C GLU A 149 -10.95 5.51 5.29
N ALA A 150 -11.51 5.66 4.09
CA ALA A 150 -10.73 6.01 2.91
C ALA A 150 -10.23 7.46 3.03
N GLY A 151 -9.08 7.75 2.42
CA GLY A 151 -8.47 9.08 2.43
C GLY A 151 -7.03 9.07 2.92
N GLN A 152 -6.55 10.25 3.33
CA GLN A 152 -5.21 10.42 3.84
C GLN A 152 -5.07 9.75 5.21
N PHE A 153 -4.00 8.96 5.36
CA PHE A 153 -3.62 8.38 6.64
C PHE A 153 -2.10 8.44 6.78
N CYS A 154 -1.64 8.81 7.97
CA CYS A 154 -0.23 8.96 8.28
C CYS A 154 0.22 7.83 9.22
N TYR A 155 1.20 7.05 8.78
CA TYR A 155 1.85 6.05 9.61
C TYR A 155 3.03 6.69 10.34
N THR A 156 3.19 6.34 11.62
CA THR A 156 4.39 6.66 12.39
C THR A 156 5.50 5.69 12.00
N VAL A 157 6.62 6.24 11.57
CA VAL A 157 7.86 5.55 11.21
C VAL A 157 8.77 5.44 12.44
N ASN A 158 9.34 4.26 12.67
CA ASN A 158 10.38 4.04 13.67
C ASN A 158 11.77 4.17 13.04
N LEU A 159 12.42 5.31 13.27
CA LEU A 159 13.76 5.62 12.73
C LEU A 159 14.89 4.87 13.44
N THR A 160 14.59 4.15 14.51
CA THR A 160 15.54 3.39 15.34
C THR A 160 15.30 1.89 15.32
N ALA A 161 14.38 1.40 14.49
CA ALA A 161 14.14 -0.02 14.31
C ALA A 161 15.42 -0.74 13.89
N GLU A 162 15.66 -1.92 14.48
CA GLU A 162 16.74 -2.81 14.09
C GLU A 162 16.35 -3.58 12.82
N PRO A 163 17.28 -3.82 11.89
CA PRO A 163 17.01 -4.67 10.73
C PRO A 163 16.67 -6.08 11.20
N GLY A 164 15.59 -6.65 10.64
CA GLY A 164 15.13 -8.01 10.93
C GLY A 164 15.93 -9.11 10.24
#